data_AF-A0A0F9FB89-F1
#
_entry.id   AF-A0A0F9FB89-F1
#
_cell.length_a   1.000
_cell.length_b   1.000
_cell.length_c   1.000
_cell.angle_alpha   90.00
_cell.angle_beta   90.00
_cell.angle_gamma   90.00
#
_symmetry.space_group_name_H-M   'P 1'
#
loop_
_entity.id
_entity.type
_entity.pdbx_description
1 polymer ?
#
loop_
_entity_poly.entity_id
_entity_poly.type
_entity_poly.pdbx_seq_one_letter_code
_entity_poly.pdbx_strand_id
1 'polypeptide(L)'
;MVIVAFFFFMPSIFWANDAGPINTGPKASDAPYASGEILVKYKPSLREATTEHYQTKLGITTIRSFHTIGVEHVRLPREMTVAQAVKLFRNDPNVAYAEPNYYYHLDIIPNDKDFGLLWGMHNTGQNVNGTVGTADADIDAPEAWDIITSAGRVVVAVIDSGVDGSHPDLSGNFWTNPGEIPDNGVDDEGNGYVDDIRGWDFVNKDNNPTINAM
;
A
#
# COMPACT_ATOMS: atom_id res chain seq x y z
N MET A 1 -8.48 -67.54 9.67
CA MET A 1 -9.57 -66.93 8.87
C MET A 1 -10.10 -65.76 9.65
N VAL A 2 -9.62 -64.55 9.36
CA VAL A 2 -10.06 -63.32 10.03
C VAL A 2 -10.45 -62.36 8.92
N ILE A 3 -11.74 -62.03 8.91
CA ILE A 3 -12.36 -61.07 8.01
C ILE A 3 -12.06 -59.68 8.57
N VAL A 4 -11.52 -58.81 7.73
CA VAL A 4 -11.39 -57.36 7.99
C VAL A 4 -12.74 -56.72 7.67
N ALA A 5 -13.34 -56.05 8.65
CA ALA A 5 -14.51 -55.19 8.43
C ALA A 5 -14.10 -53.73 8.62
N PHE A 6 -14.20 -52.94 7.54
CA PHE A 6 -14.09 -51.49 7.56
C PHE A 6 -15.41 -50.90 8.07
N PHE A 7 -15.35 -50.10 9.15
CA PHE A 7 -16.42 -49.19 9.53
C PHE A 7 -16.04 -47.77 9.11
N PHE A 8 -16.80 -47.20 8.17
CA PHE A 8 -16.78 -45.77 7.90
C PHE A 8 -17.57 -45.05 8.99
N PHE A 9 -16.90 -44.19 9.75
CA PHE A 9 -17.54 -43.21 10.63
C PHE A 9 -17.59 -41.88 9.88
N MET A 10 -18.78 -41.43 9.47
CA MET A 10 -18.99 -40.02 9.13
C MET A 10 -19.41 -39.28 10.40
N PRO A 11 -18.59 -38.38 10.96
CA PRO A 11 -19.08 -37.46 11.97
C PRO A 11 -19.80 -36.31 11.28
N SER A 12 -21.09 -36.20 11.54
CA SER A 12 -21.89 -35.00 11.30
C SER A 12 -21.23 -33.81 11.99
N ILE A 13 -20.76 -32.82 11.24
CA ILE A 13 -20.25 -31.57 11.80
C ILE A 13 -21.45 -30.68 12.14
N PHE A 14 -21.77 -30.63 13.43
CA PHE A 14 -22.57 -29.56 14.02
C PHE A 14 -21.80 -28.25 13.91
N TRP A 15 -22.41 -27.23 13.32
CA TRP A 15 -21.90 -25.86 13.39
C TRP A 15 -22.18 -25.34 14.81
N ALA A 16 -21.15 -25.31 15.65
CA ALA A 16 -21.19 -24.58 16.90
C ALA A 16 -20.80 -23.12 16.60
N ASN A 17 -21.79 -22.22 16.68
CA ASN A 17 -21.55 -20.79 16.80
C ASN A 17 -20.93 -20.53 18.17
N ASP A 18 -19.60 -20.54 18.25
CA ASP A 18 -18.87 -20.07 19.43
C ASP A 18 -17.90 -18.96 19.01
N ALA A 19 -18.48 -17.90 18.44
CA ALA A 19 -17.85 -16.59 18.44
C ALA A 19 -18.25 -15.91 19.75
N GLY A 20 -17.52 -16.23 20.83
CA GLY A 20 -17.49 -15.35 21.99
C GLY A 20 -17.13 -13.93 21.56
N PRO A 21 -17.58 -12.88 22.27
CA PRO A 21 -17.31 -11.51 21.86
C PRO A 21 -15.80 -11.31 21.79
N ILE A 22 -15.27 -11.23 20.57
CA ILE A 22 -13.95 -10.67 20.33
C ILE A 22 -14.02 -9.26 20.88
N ASN A 23 -13.29 -9.03 21.96
CA ASN A 23 -13.15 -7.72 22.56
C ASN A 23 -12.30 -6.90 21.58
N THR A 24 -12.97 -6.34 20.57
CA THR A 24 -12.39 -5.37 19.67
C THR A 24 -12.11 -4.15 20.55
N GLY A 25 -10.85 -4.03 21.00
CA GLY A 25 -10.33 -2.76 21.45
C GLY A 25 -10.75 -1.67 20.45
N PRO A 26 -10.98 -0.43 20.91
CA PRO A 26 -11.72 0.57 20.14
C PRO A 26 -11.20 0.60 18.70
N LYS A 27 -12.09 0.26 17.76
CA LYS A 27 -11.90 0.37 16.31
C LYS A 27 -11.17 1.69 16.07
N ALA A 28 -10.00 1.65 15.44
CA ALA A 28 -9.33 2.86 14.97
C ALA A 28 -10.40 3.71 14.29
N SER A 29 -10.62 4.92 14.79
CA SER A 29 -11.73 5.76 14.35
C SER A 29 -11.66 5.92 12.83
N ASP A 30 -12.79 5.81 12.12
CA ASP A 30 -12.93 6.13 10.68
C ASP A 30 -12.64 7.63 10.37
N ALA A 31 -11.97 8.34 11.27
CA ALA A 31 -11.57 9.73 11.14
C ALA A 31 -10.33 9.82 10.24
N PRO A 32 -10.23 10.83 9.36
CA PRO A 32 -9.11 11.02 8.44
C PRO A 32 -7.82 11.48 9.16
N TYR A 33 -7.73 11.35 10.47
CA TYR A 33 -6.62 11.82 11.30
C TYR A 33 -6.37 10.87 12.48
N ALA A 34 -5.13 10.86 12.98
CA ALA A 34 -4.72 10.08 14.15
C ALA A 34 -5.49 10.53 15.40
N SER A 35 -6.12 9.56 16.07
CA SER A 35 -6.82 9.81 17.33
C SER A 35 -5.82 10.18 18.43
N GLY A 36 -6.09 11.28 19.13
CA GLY A 36 -5.26 11.75 20.24
C GLY A 36 -3.97 12.44 19.82
N GLU A 37 -3.81 12.85 18.56
CA GLU A 37 -2.62 13.55 18.07
C GLU A 37 -2.95 14.83 17.31
N ILE A 38 -2.17 15.88 17.52
CA ILE A 38 -2.29 17.16 16.80
C ILE A 38 -0.91 17.71 16.43
N LEU A 39 -0.90 18.60 15.43
CA LEU A 39 0.23 19.44 15.07
C LEU A 39 -0.03 20.86 15.58
N VAL A 40 0.94 21.45 16.28
CA VAL A 40 0.84 22.80 16.87
C VAL A 40 2.03 23.64 16.46
N LYS A 41 1.78 24.87 16.01
CA LYS A 41 2.82 25.88 15.80
C LYS A 41 2.65 27.02 16.79
N TYR A 42 3.68 27.25 17.60
CA TYR A 42 3.72 28.35 18.55
C TYR A 42 4.30 29.62 17.93
N LYS A 43 3.93 30.79 18.45
CA LYS A 43 4.56 32.06 18.08
C LYS A 43 6.01 32.09 18.59
N PRO A 44 6.99 32.56 17.78
CA PRO A 44 8.42 32.37 18.06
C PRO A 44 8.89 32.88 19.44
N SER A 45 8.34 34.01 19.90
CA SER A 45 8.78 34.68 21.13
C SER A 45 8.38 33.96 22.43
N LEU A 46 7.49 32.97 22.38
CA LEU A 46 6.90 32.35 23.59
C LEU A 46 6.85 30.81 23.53
N ARG A 47 7.52 30.18 22.56
CA ARG A 47 7.45 28.74 22.32
C ARG A 47 7.77 27.91 23.56
N GLU A 48 8.93 28.11 24.20
CA GLU A 48 9.36 27.27 25.34
C GLU A 48 8.39 27.36 26.53
N ALA A 49 8.01 28.58 26.93
CA ALA A 49 7.07 28.80 28.03
C ALA A 49 5.67 28.25 27.72
N THR A 50 5.23 28.31 26.46
CA THR A 50 3.92 27.81 26.03
C THR A 50 3.91 26.28 26.01
N THR A 51 4.98 25.65 25.50
CA THR A 51 5.14 24.19 25.52
C THR A 51 5.14 23.66 26.95
N GLU A 52 5.89 24.28 27.86
CA GLU A 52 5.94 23.85 29.27
C GLU A 52 4.58 24.00 29.97
N HIS A 53 3.84 25.09 29.69
CA HIS A 53 2.47 25.27 30.19
C HIS A 53 1.57 24.08 29.80
N TYR A 54 1.56 23.70 28.53
CA TYR A 54 0.71 22.62 28.03
C TYR A 54 1.11 21.24 28.54
N GLN A 55 2.41 20.97 28.65
CA GLN A 55 2.91 19.71 29.19
C GLN A 55 2.55 19.55 30.67
N THR A 56 2.77 20.59 31.48
CA THR A 56 2.58 20.53 32.93
C THR A 56 1.12 20.66 33.37
N LYS A 57 0.29 21.43 32.65
CA LYS A 57 -1.11 21.68 33.04
C LYS A 57 -2.12 20.73 32.41
N LEU A 58 -1.88 20.30 31.17
CA LEU A 58 -2.83 19.48 30.42
C LEU A 58 -2.34 18.05 30.17
N GLY A 59 -1.14 17.69 30.63
CA GLY A 59 -0.59 16.34 30.44
C GLY A 59 -0.30 16.01 28.96
N ILE A 60 -0.13 17.03 28.13
CA ILE A 60 0.21 16.87 26.71
C ILE A 60 1.69 16.46 26.62
N THR A 61 2.02 15.56 25.71
CA THR A 61 3.41 15.10 25.52
C THR A 61 3.87 15.36 24.10
N THR A 62 5.08 15.90 23.93
CA THR A 62 5.66 16.14 22.60
C THR A 62 6.26 14.83 22.08
N ILE A 63 5.74 14.35 20.93
CA ILE A 63 6.24 13.15 20.24
C ILE A 63 7.44 13.51 19.38
N ARG A 64 7.33 14.61 18.62
CA ARG A 64 8.37 15.07 17.69
C ARG A 64 8.35 16.58 17.54
N SER A 65 9.53 17.19 17.41
CA SER A 65 9.70 18.61 17.11
C SER A 65 10.33 18.82 15.73
N PHE A 66 9.67 19.63 14.90
CA PHE A 66 10.13 20.02 13.57
C PHE A 66 10.68 21.45 13.63
N HIS A 67 11.93 21.57 14.11
CA HIS A 67 12.57 22.86 14.40
C HIS A 67 12.60 23.81 13.19
N THR A 68 12.86 23.30 11.98
CA THR A 68 12.96 24.10 10.75
C THR A 68 11.66 24.87 10.43
N ILE A 69 10.51 24.30 10.77
CA ILE A 69 9.19 24.90 10.50
C ILE A 69 8.48 25.37 11.78
N GLY A 70 9.09 25.18 12.94
CA GLY A 70 8.57 25.61 14.24
C GLY A 70 7.35 24.83 14.74
N VAL A 71 7.13 23.60 14.24
CA VAL A 71 5.95 22.78 14.55
C VAL A 71 6.29 21.71 15.58
N GLU A 72 5.36 21.44 16.49
CA GLU A 72 5.40 20.29 17.39
C GLU A 72 4.27 19.31 17.07
N HIS A 73 4.62 18.03 17.01
CA HIS A 73 3.69 16.92 16.99
C HIS A 73 3.50 16.42 18.41
N VAL A 74 2.27 16.51 18.90
CA VAL A 74 1.95 16.26 20.31
C VAL A 74 0.85 15.21 20.47
N ARG A 75 0.95 14.45 21.56
CA ARG A 75 -0.01 13.46 22.02
C ARG A 75 -0.87 14.08 23.11
N LEU A 76 -2.18 13.93 22.97
CA LEU A 76 -3.18 14.40 23.91
C LEU A 76 -3.38 13.40 25.06
N PRO A 77 -3.82 13.87 26.25
CA PRO A 77 -4.29 12.99 27.31
C PRO A 77 -5.54 12.21 26.86
N ARG A 78 -5.78 11.04 27.46
CA ARG A 78 -6.86 10.11 27.05
C ARG A 78 -8.26 10.73 27.14
N GLU A 79 -8.44 11.71 28.01
CA GLU A 79 -9.69 12.38 28.28
C GLU A 79 -9.98 13.56 27.32
N MET A 80 -9.04 13.90 26.43
CA MET A 80 -9.17 15.04 25.52
C MET A 80 -9.26 14.58 24.06
N THR A 81 -10.36 14.94 23.40
CA THR A 81 -10.53 14.67 21.96
C THR A 81 -9.72 15.63 21.10
N VAL A 82 -9.38 15.22 19.88
CA VAL A 82 -8.70 16.08 18.88
C VAL A 82 -9.47 17.38 18.64
N ALA A 83 -10.79 17.31 18.49
CA ALA A 83 -11.62 18.50 18.26
C ALA A 83 -11.57 19.50 19.43
N GLN A 84 -11.60 18.99 20.67
CA GLN A 84 -11.47 19.82 21.87
C GLN A 84 -10.09 20.46 21.96
N ALA A 85 -9.03 19.69 21.71
CA ALA A 85 -7.67 20.18 21.74
C ALA A 85 -7.44 21.26 20.67
N VAL A 86 -7.81 21.00 19.42
CA VAL A 86 -7.66 21.98 18.33
C VAL A 86 -8.40 23.28 18.66
N LYS A 87 -9.62 23.20 19.22
CA LYS A 87 -10.36 24.39 19.66
C LYS A 87 -9.65 25.13 20.80
N LEU A 88 -9.11 24.40 21.77
CA LEU A 88 -8.37 24.96 22.91
C LEU A 88 -7.11 25.70 22.42
N PHE A 89 -6.27 25.04 21.64
CA PHE A 89 -5.03 25.62 21.12
C PHE A 89 -5.29 26.82 20.19
N ARG A 90 -6.31 26.76 19.32
CA ARG A 90 -6.66 27.89 18.44
C ARG A 90 -7.13 29.14 19.19
N ASN A 91 -7.61 29.00 20.42
CA ASN A 91 -8.03 30.12 21.26
C ASN A 91 -6.88 30.72 22.10
N ASP A 92 -5.70 30.10 22.11
CA ASP A 92 -4.53 30.64 22.82
C ASP A 92 -3.83 31.70 21.95
N PRO A 93 -3.68 32.94 22.43
CA PRO A 93 -2.98 33.99 21.70
C PRO A 93 -1.51 33.67 21.39
N ASN A 94 -0.90 32.68 22.05
CA ASN A 94 0.49 32.26 21.82
C ASN A 94 0.64 31.18 20.76
N VAL A 95 -0.47 30.60 20.29
CA VAL A 95 -0.51 29.60 19.23
C VAL A 95 -0.76 30.30 17.90
N ALA A 96 0.06 29.98 16.89
CA ALA A 96 -0.13 30.46 15.52
C ALA A 96 -1.19 29.61 14.80
N TYR A 97 -1.12 28.29 14.94
CA TYR A 97 -2.17 27.37 14.52
C TYR A 97 -2.08 26.04 15.26
N ALA A 98 -3.20 25.31 15.25
CA ALA A 98 -3.27 23.91 15.64
C ALA A 98 -4.24 23.17 14.71
N GLU A 99 -3.90 21.93 14.38
CA GLU A 99 -4.66 21.07 13.47
C GLU A 99 -4.52 19.59 13.83
N PRO A 100 -5.51 18.75 13.47
CA PRO A 100 -5.36 17.30 13.57
C PRO A 100 -4.13 16.78 12.82
N ASN A 101 -3.55 15.68 13.29
CA ASN A 101 -2.55 14.93 12.53
C ASN A 101 -3.26 14.08 11.46
N TYR A 102 -3.54 14.65 10.29
CA TYR A 102 -4.23 13.96 9.19
C TYR A 102 -3.39 12.84 8.58
N TYR A 103 -4.05 11.75 8.18
CA TYR A 103 -3.47 10.78 7.26
C TYR A 103 -3.50 11.40 5.86
N TYR A 104 -2.32 11.54 5.25
CA TYR A 104 -2.20 11.93 3.85
C TYR A 104 -1.83 10.71 3.02
N HIS A 105 -2.52 10.58 1.89
CA HIS A 105 -2.34 9.55 0.89
C HIS A 105 -1.94 10.26 -0.41
N LEU A 106 -1.03 9.68 -1.18
CA LEU A 106 -0.65 10.26 -2.46
C LEU A 106 -1.72 9.85 -3.46
N ASP A 107 -2.31 10.80 -4.19
CA ASP A 107 -3.27 10.48 -5.25
C ASP A 107 -2.50 9.95 -6.48
N ILE A 108 -2.25 8.65 -6.44
CA ILE A 108 -1.48 7.86 -7.40
C ILE A 108 -2.37 6.91 -8.20
N ILE A 109 -3.67 7.19 -8.21
CA ILE A 109 -4.61 6.47 -9.06
C ILE A 109 -4.16 6.61 -10.53
N PRO A 110 -4.01 5.50 -11.28
CA PRO A 110 -3.61 5.55 -12.67
C PRO A 110 -4.54 6.44 -13.49
N ASN A 111 -3.94 7.22 -14.39
CA ASN A 111 -4.66 8.08 -15.33
C ASN A 111 -5.18 7.33 -16.57
N ASP A 112 -5.16 6.01 -16.54
CA ASP A 112 -5.72 5.17 -17.59
C ASP A 112 -7.24 5.38 -17.65
N LYS A 113 -7.75 5.67 -18.86
CA LYS A 113 -9.17 5.92 -19.10
C LYS A 113 -10.07 4.75 -18.66
N ASP A 114 -9.54 3.53 -18.68
CA ASP A 114 -10.28 2.31 -18.35
C ASP A 114 -10.01 1.83 -16.92
N PHE A 115 -9.19 2.52 -16.13
CA PHE A 115 -8.88 2.11 -14.75
C PHE A 115 -10.15 1.91 -13.90
N GLY A 116 -11.17 2.76 -14.08
CA GLY A 116 -12.45 2.62 -13.37
C GLY A 116 -13.21 1.32 -13.68
N LEU A 117 -12.86 0.61 -14.76
CA LEU A 117 -13.42 -0.68 -15.14
C LEU A 117 -12.65 -1.86 -14.51
N LEU A 118 -11.45 -1.63 -13.98
CA LEU A 118 -10.59 -2.67 -13.40
C LEU A 118 -11.01 -2.99 -11.96
N TRP A 119 -12.20 -3.59 -11.82
CA TRP A 119 -12.78 -3.95 -10.52
C TRP A 119 -11.83 -4.79 -9.66
N GLY A 120 -10.98 -5.64 -10.27
CA GLY A 120 -10.02 -6.44 -9.52
C GLY A 120 -8.89 -5.62 -8.89
N MET A 121 -8.61 -4.42 -9.41
CA MET A 121 -7.60 -3.50 -8.87
C MET A 121 -8.19 -2.56 -7.82
N HIS A 122 -9.40 -2.04 -8.08
CA HIS A 122 -10.11 -1.13 -7.19
C HIS A 122 -11.63 -1.23 -7.41
N ASN A 123 -12.34 -1.71 -6.41
CA ASN A 123 -13.77 -2.00 -6.44
C ASN A 123 -14.52 -1.04 -5.50
N THR A 124 -15.12 -0.02 -6.11
CA THR A 124 -15.97 0.96 -5.43
C THR A 124 -17.45 0.57 -5.42
N GLY A 125 -17.77 -0.65 -5.86
CA GLY A 125 -19.14 -1.06 -6.19
C GLY A 125 -19.59 -0.56 -7.56
N GLN A 126 -18.65 -0.32 -8.47
CA GLN A 126 -18.94 0.14 -9.83
C GLN A 126 -19.71 -0.92 -10.63
N ASN A 127 -20.44 -0.46 -11.65
CA ASN A 127 -21.06 -1.34 -12.63
C ASN A 127 -20.09 -1.60 -13.79
N VAL A 128 -19.66 -2.85 -13.94
CA VAL A 128 -18.83 -3.31 -15.07
C VAL A 128 -19.66 -4.31 -15.89
N ASN A 129 -19.90 -3.98 -17.16
CA ASN A 129 -20.66 -4.83 -18.10
C ASN A 129 -22.03 -5.32 -17.57
N GLY A 130 -22.74 -4.46 -16.84
CA GLY A 130 -24.07 -4.77 -16.28
C GLY A 130 -24.03 -5.46 -14.91
N THR A 131 -22.85 -5.77 -14.38
CA THR A 131 -22.67 -6.38 -13.06
C THR A 131 -22.18 -5.33 -12.06
N VAL A 132 -22.92 -5.14 -10.96
CA VAL A 132 -22.51 -4.25 -9.87
C VAL A 132 -21.55 -5.00 -8.96
N GLY A 133 -20.36 -4.44 -8.77
CA GLY A 133 -19.35 -4.97 -7.85
C GLY A 133 -19.79 -4.90 -6.38
N THR A 134 -19.20 -5.76 -5.54
CA THR A 134 -19.24 -5.56 -4.09
C THR A 134 -18.07 -4.66 -3.73
N ALA A 135 -18.35 -3.46 -3.20
CA ALA A 135 -17.29 -2.54 -2.80
C ALA A 135 -16.29 -3.25 -1.84
N ASP A 136 -15.01 -2.92 -1.96
CA ASP A 136 -13.91 -3.48 -1.15
C ASP A 136 -13.55 -4.95 -1.48
N ALA A 137 -14.21 -5.56 -2.48
CA ALA A 137 -13.85 -6.88 -2.98
C ALA A 137 -12.85 -6.76 -4.15
N ASP A 138 -11.62 -6.38 -3.84
CA ASP A 138 -10.49 -6.20 -4.77
C ASP A 138 -9.15 -6.62 -4.13
N ILE A 139 -8.01 -6.20 -4.70
CA ILE A 139 -6.65 -6.50 -4.21
C ILE A 139 -5.98 -5.33 -3.49
N ASP A 140 -6.71 -4.26 -3.20
CA ASP A 140 -6.24 -3.04 -2.53
C ASP A 140 -5.06 -2.37 -3.28
N ALA A 141 -5.13 -2.28 -4.62
CA ALA A 141 -4.01 -1.75 -5.41
C ALA A 141 -3.69 -0.26 -5.11
N PRO A 142 -4.68 0.66 -5.04
CA PRO A 142 -4.43 2.04 -4.62
C PRO A 142 -3.74 2.17 -3.27
N GLU A 143 -4.18 1.39 -2.28
CA GLU A 143 -3.65 1.37 -0.92
C GLU A 143 -2.21 0.83 -0.90
N ALA A 144 -1.91 -0.17 -1.74
CA ALA A 144 -0.55 -0.67 -1.91
C ALA A 144 0.36 0.39 -2.54
N TRP A 145 -0.14 1.12 -3.55
CA TRP A 145 0.62 2.19 -4.20
C TRP A 145 0.95 3.33 -3.25
N ASP A 146 0.11 3.61 -2.25
CA ASP A 146 0.38 4.65 -1.23
C ASP A 146 1.66 4.35 -0.46
N ILE A 147 2.03 3.07 -0.41
CA ILE A 147 3.24 2.58 0.25
C ILE A 147 4.39 2.47 -0.76
N ILE A 148 4.14 1.86 -1.93
CA ILE A 148 5.18 1.60 -2.94
C ILE A 148 4.59 1.48 -4.35
N THR A 149 5.15 2.25 -5.29
CA THR A 149 4.75 2.23 -6.71
C THR A 149 5.78 1.57 -7.63
N SER A 150 6.93 1.15 -7.10
CA SER A 150 8.01 0.58 -7.90
C SER A 150 8.48 -0.76 -7.34
N ALA A 151 8.59 -1.74 -8.22
CA ALA A 151 9.21 -3.03 -7.95
C ALA A 151 10.50 -3.23 -8.76
N GLY A 152 11.21 -2.16 -9.16
CA GLY A 152 12.33 -2.24 -10.11
C GLY A 152 13.56 -3.07 -9.68
N ARG A 153 13.56 -3.63 -8.46
CA ARG A 153 14.57 -4.60 -7.98
C ARG A 153 14.11 -6.06 -8.10
N VAL A 154 12.86 -6.29 -8.46
CA VAL A 154 12.27 -7.61 -8.63
C VAL A 154 12.22 -7.92 -10.11
N VAL A 155 12.86 -9.01 -10.52
CA VAL A 155 12.76 -9.55 -11.87
C VAL A 155 11.74 -10.69 -11.84
N VAL A 156 10.75 -10.64 -12.74
CA VAL A 156 9.72 -11.67 -12.88
C VAL A 156 9.95 -12.41 -14.19
N ALA A 157 10.21 -13.71 -14.11
CA ALA A 157 10.34 -14.57 -15.28
C ALA A 157 8.94 -15.04 -15.74
N VAL A 158 8.61 -14.79 -17.00
CA VAL A 158 7.38 -15.29 -17.64
C VAL A 158 7.73 -16.49 -18.50
N ILE A 159 7.26 -17.67 -18.09
CA ILE A 159 7.45 -18.93 -18.83
C ILE A 159 6.14 -19.26 -19.52
N ASP A 160 5.93 -18.68 -20.70
CA ASP A 160 4.71 -18.83 -21.48
C ASP A 160 5.05 -18.84 -22.98
N SER A 161 4.05 -18.63 -23.83
CA SER A 161 4.13 -18.49 -25.28
C SER A 161 4.94 -17.29 -25.79
N GLY A 162 5.33 -16.38 -24.89
CA GLY A 162 6.05 -15.15 -25.19
C GLY A 162 5.20 -13.92 -24.85
N VAL A 163 5.66 -12.75 -25.31
CA VAL A 163 5.05 -11.45 -24.96
C VAL A 163 5.07 -10.51 -26.16
N ASP A 164 4.05 -9.66 -26.31
CA ASP A 164 4.08 -8.61 -27.32
C ASP A 164 5.07 -7.52 -26.89
N GLY A 165 6.28 -7.57 -27.48
CA GLY A 165 7.34 -6.61 -27.23
C GLY A 165 7.03 -5.17 -27.67
N SER A 166 5.97 -4.97 -28.46
CA SER A 166 5.56 -3.67 -28.98
C SER A 166 4.43 -3.01 -28.20
N HIS A 167 3.85 -3.71 -27.21
CA HIS A 167 2.71 -3.18 -26.45
C HIS A 167 3.12 -1.94 -25.63
N PRO A 168 2.41 -0.80 -25.76
CA PRO A 168 2.81 0.45 -25.11
C PRO A 168 2.84 0.35 -23.57
N ASP A 169 1.91 -0.38 -22.95
CA ASP A 169 1.86 -0.54 -21.49
C ASP A 169 3.01 -1.38 -20.92
N LEU A 170 3.71 -2.13 -21.77
CA LEU A 170 4.89 -2.92 -21.38
C LEU A 170 6.20 -2.16 -21.65
N SER A 171 6.13 -1.01 -22.32
CA SER A 171 7.29 -0.18 -22.61
C SER A 171 8.00 0.25 -21.32
N GLY A 172 9.31 0.03 -21.25
CA GLY A 172 10.12 0.33 -20.07
C GLY A 172 10.05 -0.72 -18.95
N ASN A 173 9.20 -1.75 -19.07
CA ASN A 173 9.07 -2.83 -18.08
C ASN A 173 9.82 -4.11 -18.48
N PHE A 174 10.40 -4.17 -19.67
CA PHE A 174 11.26 -5.29 -20.08
C PHE A 174 12.59 -5.29 -19.33
N TRP A 175 12.89 -6.42 -18.69
CA TRP A 175 14.21 -6.67 -18.12
C TRP A 175 15.27 -6.73 -19.23
N THR A 176 16.49 -6.28 -18.92
CA THR A 176 17.65 -6.35 -19.81
C THR A 176 18.76 -7.09 -19.08
N ASN A 177 19.30 -8.15 -19.70
CA ASN A 177 20.38 -8.94 -19.15
C ASN A 177 21.66 -8.09 -19.05
N PRO A 178 22.16 -7.76 -17.84
CA PRO A 178 23.39 -7.00 -17.70
C PRO A 178 24.65 -7.81 -18.04
N GLY A 179 24.53 -9.14 -18.19
CA GLY A 179 25.62 -10.03 -18.59
C GLY A 179 25.96 -9.97 -20.08
N GLU A 180 25.06 -9.45 -20.91
CA GLU A 180 25.15 -9.52 -22.37
C GLU A 180 25.44 -8.16 -23.03
N ILE A 181 26.20 -8.17 -24.13
CA ILE A 181 26.38 -7.05 -25.04
C ILE A 181 25.45 -7.25 -26.24
N PRO A 182 24.44 -6.38 -26.43
CA PRO A 182 23.45 -6.56 -27.50
C PRO A 182 24.06 -6.68 -28.90
N ASP A 183 23.56 -7.65 -29.65
CA ASP A 183 23.80 -7.88 -31.09
C ASP A 183 25.28 -8.10 -31.44
N ASN A 184 26.07 -8.68 -30.53
CA ASN A 184 27.49 -8.96 -30.76
C ASN A 184 27.73 -10.37 -31.33
N GLY A 185 26.72 -11.25 -31.31
CA GLY A 185 26.81 -12.63 -31.80
C GLY A 185 27.58 -13.57 -30.87
N VAL A 186 27.74 -13.21 -29.60
CA VAL A 186 28.49 -13.93 -28.57
C VAL A 186 27.57 -14.21 -27.37
N ASP A 187 27.77 -15.35 -26.72
CA ASP A 187 27.24 -15.63 -25.38
C ASP A 187 28.26 -15.08 -24.38
N ASP A 188 28.03 -13.85 -23.91
CA ASP A 188 29.00 -13.08 -23.12
C ASP A 188 29.11 -13.60 -21.68
N GLU A 189 28.05 -14.23 -21.16
CA GLU A 189 28.03 -14.81 -19.82
C GLU A 189 28.25 -16.33 -19.75
N GLY A 190 28.30 -17.00 -20.90
CA GLY A 190 28.61 -18.43 -21.02
C GLY A 190 27.47 -19.35 -20.58
N ASN A 191 26.22 -18.90 -20.71
CA ASN A 191 25.03 -19.64 -20.25
C ASN A 191 24.48 -20.61 -21.33
N GLY A 192 25.03 -20.59 -22.54
CA GLY A 192 24.63 -21.40 -23.69
C GLY A 192 23.64 -20.73 -24.65
N TYR A 193 23.29 -19.47 -24.41
CA TYR A 193 22.31 -18.68 -25.18
C TYR A 193 22.98 -17.40 -25.68
N VAL A 194 23.11 -17.28 -27.00
CA VAL A 194 23.77 -16.12 -27.63
C VAL A 194 22.82 -14.93 -27.66
N ASP A 195 23.28 -13.77 -27.19
CA ASP A 195 22.54 -12.49 -27.24
C ASP A 195 21.16 -12.54 -26.55
N ASP A 196 21.00 -13.24 -25.41
CA ASP A 196 19.72 -13.45 -24.71
C ASP A 196 19.22 -12.23 -23.89
N ILE A 197 19.32 -11.04 -24.48
CA ILE A 197 19.15 -9.72 -23.83
C ILE A 197 17.86 -9.59 -23.01
N ARG A 198 16.78 -10.24 -23.42
CA ARG A 198 15.45 -10.15 -22.78
C ARG A 198 14.85 -11.51 -22.47
N GLY A 199 15.66 -12.56 -22.46
CA GLY A 199 15.24 -13.95 -22.37
C GLY A 199 15.36 -14.69 -23.71
N TRP A 200 14.77 -15.87 -23.77
CA TRP A 200 15.01 -16.85 -24.83
C TRP A 200 13.73 -17.51 -25.32
N ASP A 201 13.60 -17.69 -26.63
CA ASP A 201 12.56 -18.54 -27.22
C ASP A 201 13.07 -19.98 -27.33
N PHE A 202 12.55 -20.85 -26.46
CA PHE A 202 12.92 -22.26 -26.42
C PHE A 202 12.33 -23.10 -27.57
N VAL A 203 11.29 -22.61 -28.25
CA VAL A 203 10.65 -23.27 -29.38
C VAL A 203 11.44 -23.03 -30.65
N ASN A 204 11.68 -21.76 -30.99
CA ASN A 204 12.42 -21.38 -32.20
C ASN A 204 13.95 -21.44 -32.01
N LYS A 205 14.40 -21.50 -30.76
CA LYS A 205 15.82 -21.53 -30.36
C LYS A 205 16.56 -20.27 -30.82
N ASP A 206 15.95 -19.12 -30.55
CA ASP A 206 16.54 -17.82 -30.80
C ASP A 206 16.36 -16.89 -29.58
N ASN A 207 16.99 -15.72 -29.66
CA ASN A 207 16.98 -14.71 -28.62
C ASN A 207 15.76 -13.77 -28.68
N ASN A 208 14.70 -14.17 -29.39
CA ASN A 208 13.51 -13.36 -29.57
C ASN A 208 12.29 -13.97 -28.87
N PRO A 209 12.06 -13.68 -27.57
CA PRO A 209 10.89 -14.15 -26.85
C PRO A 209 9.58 -13.43 -27.23
N THR A 210 9.59 -12.57 -28.27
CA THR A 210 8.41 -11.81 -28.66
C THR A 210 7.49 -12.59 -29.59
N ILE A 211 6.20 -12.56 -29.28
CA ILE A 211 5.18 -13.10 -30.18
C ILE A 211 4.85 -12.07 -31.26
N ASN A 212 5.63 -12.03 -32.33
CA ASN A 212 5.21 -11.29 -33.51
C ASN A 212 3.98 -12.01 -34.10
N ALA A 213 2.81 -11.38 -34.01
CA ALA A 213 1.64 -11.81 -34.77
C ALA A 213 2.05 -11.88 -36.26
N MET A 214 1.94 -13.08 -36.85
CA MET A 214 2.22 -13.30 -38.27
C MET A 214 1.43 -12.36 -39.17
#